data_AF-A0A2D5AV77-F1
#
_entry.id   AF-A0A2D5AV77-F1
#
_cell.length_a   1.000
_cell.length_b   1.000
_cell.length_c   1.000
_cell.angle_alpha   90.00
_cell.angle_beta   90.00
_cell.angle_gamma   90.00
#
_symmetry.space_group_name_H-M   'P 1'
#
loop_
_entity.id
_entity.type
_entity.pdbx_description
1 polymer ?
#
loop_
_entity_poly.entity_id
_entity_poly.type
_entity_poly.pdbx_seq_one_letter_code
_entity_poly.pdbx_strand_id
1 'polypeptide(L)'
;MELMISVTLFTVVLLASMTLVDSGRRFSRATMQITSVEDLAQQMLFKMEKELANAAGVEPKTSQPSGSVLDATETAQLESSDNVGFPPRGMLLIDRGEDTEERISYASLSADHRFFLDLTRGESCTQPVSHDADLYWAGLAEPIEVQEDPPVAESGRALAEDGSEILFSGDGFGFTYRVPVDPAGENNFIDGNQLRLGADVLGIGPTENGWNALVFVPKNTYDESETDDDLNRDGDTDDVYDIGQIRRLSWAHDQPAQVEEIGMGPSNVLQERCNWGGDLDGDKFDDPIFLWNRDTNLLEVRLFLLGRSNEDMPIVRSVQSVMFLRNEPEL
;
A
#
# COMPACT_ATOMS: atom_id res chain seq x y z
N MET A 1 -64.91 -24.82 -0.56
CA MET A 1 -64.15 -23.92 0.34
C MET A 1 -62.78 -24.50 0.66
N GLU A 2 -62.69 -25.77 1.06
CA GLU A 2 -61.41 -26.49 1.31
C GLU A 2 -60.42 -26.44 0.15
N LEU A 3 -60.88 -26.64 -1.10
CA LEU A 3 -59.99 -26.63 -2.27
C LEU A 3 -59.32 -25.26 -2.50
N MET A 4 -60.00 -24.17 -2.14
CA MET A 4 -59.44 -22.82 -2.25
C MET A 4 -58.37 -22.58 -1.18
N ILE A 5 -58.64 -23.03 0.06
CA ILE A 5 -57.72 -22.94 1.19
C ILE A 5 -56.44 -23.73 0.92
N SER A 6 -56.54 -24.95 0.37
CA SER A 6 -55.39 -25.78 0.02
C SER A 6 -54.53 -25.17 -1.09
N VAL A 7 -55.15 -24.55 -2.10
CA VAL A 7 -54.40 -23.87 -3.18
C VAL A 7 -53.64 -22.65 -2.66
N THR A 8 -54.25 -21.84 -1.78
CA THR A 8 -53.57 -20.71 -1.13
C THR A 8 -52.41 -21.15 -0.23
N LEU A 9 -52.59 -22.21 0.56
CA LEU A 9 -51.52 -22.77 1.38
C LEU A 9 -50.35 -23.27 0.52
N PHE A 10 -50.66 -23.96 -0.58
CA PHE A 10 -49.65 -24.50 -1.48
C PHE A 10 -48.87 -23.38 -2.20
N THR A 11 -49.53 -22.30 -2.60
CA THR A 11 -48.86 -21.14 -3.21
C THR A 11 -47.99 -20.39 -2.21
N VAL A 12 -48.43 -20.20 -0.96
CA VAL A 12 -47.61 -19.59 0.09
C VAL A 12 -46.37 -20.43 0.40
N VAL A 13 -46.53 -21.76 0.52
CA VAL A 13 -45.39 -22.66 0.75
C VAL A 13 -44.43 -22.65 -0.44
N LEU A 14 -44.93 -22.65 -1.68
CA LEU A 14 -44.08 -22.55 -2.87
C LEU A 14 -43.34 -21.22 -2.97
N LEU A 15 -44.00 -20.10 -2.68
CA LEU A 15 -43.39 -18.77 -2.65
C LEU A 15 -42.31 -18.69 -1.58
N ALA A 16 -42.60 -19.15 -0.35
CA ALA A 16 -41.61 -19.21 0.74
C ALA A 16 -40.41 -20.11 0.40
N SER A 17 -40.66 -21.25 -0.25
CA SER A 17 -39.59 -22.16 -0.70
C SER A 17 -38.75 -21.54 -1.82
N MET A 18 -39.39 -20.83 -2.76
CA MET A 18 -38.68 -20.11 -3.82
C MET A 18 -37.83 -18.98 -3.25
N THR A 19 -38.35 -18.19 -2.30
CA THR A 19 -37.58 -17.13 -1.65
C THR A 19 -36.38 -17.68 -0.87
N LEU A 20 -36.53 -18.83 -0.20
CA LEU A 20 -35.43 -19.49 0.51
C LEU A 20 -34.36 -20.06 -0.43
N VAL A 21 -34.76 -20.64 -1.56
CA VAL A 21 -33.79 -21.13 -2.57
C VAL A 21 -33.10 -19.96 -3.25
N ASP A 22 -33.80 -18.86 -3.52
CA ASP A 22 -33.22 -17.68 -4.13
C ASP A 22 -32.26 -16.97 -3.18
N SER A 23 -32.62 -16.82 -1.89
CA SER A 23 -31.71 -16.29 -0.87
C SER A 23 -30.48 -17.19 -0.68
N GLY A 24 -30.64 -18.52 -0.67
CA GLY A 24 -29.52 -19.46 -0.58
C GLY A 24 -28.57 -19.38 -1.79
N ARG A 25 -29.10 -19.22 -3.01
CA ARG A 25 -28.28 -19.03 -4.22
C ARG A 25 -27.56 -17.68 -4.22
N ARG A 26 -28.20 -16.62 -3.74
CA ARG A 26 -27.60 -15.29 -3.60
C ARG A 26 -26.47 -15.30 -2.58
N PHE A 27 -26.70 -15.85 -1.39
CA PHE A 27 -25.65 -15.98 -0.38
C PHE A 27 -24.46 -16.77 -0.93
N SER A 28 -24.71 -17.92 -1.57
CA SER A 28 -23.66 -18.75 -2.17
C SER A 28 -22.83 -18.00 -3.23
N ARG A 29 -23.44 -17.15 -4.07
CA ARG A 29 -22.70 -16.38 -5.09
C ARG A 29 -21.82 -15.29 -4.47
N ALA A 30 -22.35 -14.57 -3.47
CA ALA A 30 -21.58 -13.54 -2.76
C ALA A 30 -20.37 -14.14 -2.04
N THR A 31 -20.59 -15.26 -1.33
CA THR A 31 -19.49 -16.00 -0.69
C THR A 31 -18.47 -16.49 -1.72
N MET A 32 -18.90 -17.01 -2.86
CA MET A 32 -17.98 -17.44 -3.92
C MET A 32 -17.14 -16.30 -4.49
N GLN A 33 -17.72 -15.10 -4.67
CA GLN A 33 -16.99 -13.94 -5.18
C GLN A 33 -15.91 -13.48 -4.21
N ILE A 34 -16.24 -13.28 -2.93
CA ILE A 34 -15.25 -12.84 -1.93
C ILE A 34 -14.16 -13.91 -1.73
N THR A 35 -14.52 -15.20 -1.68
CA THR A 35 -13.52 -16.28 -1.58
C THR A 35 -12.61 -16.33 -2.80
N SER A 36 -13.11 -16.02 -4.00
CA SER A 36 -12.27 -15.94 -5.19
C SER A 36 -11.28 -14.78 -5.13
N VAL A 37 -11.67 -13.63 -4.56
CA VAL A 37 -10.76 -12.50 -4.37
C VAL A 37 -9.72 -12.83 -3.31
N GLU A 38 -10.14 -13.44 -2.21
CA GLU A 38 -9.24 -13.90 -1.14
C GLU A 38 -8.17 -14.86 -1.66
N ASP A 39 -8.56 -15.85 -2.49
CA ASP A 39 -7.62 -16.76 -3.15
C ASP A 39 -6.64 -16.02 -4.07
N LEU A 40 -7.10 -15.00 -4.82
CA LEU A 40 -6.22 -14.16 -5.63
C LEU A 40 -5.24 -13.34 -4.77
N ALA A 41 -5.68 -12.83 -3.62
CA ALA A 41 -4.82 -12.11 -2.68
C ALA A 41 -3.79 -13.06 -2.04
N GLN A 42 -4.18 -14.26 -1.62
CA GLN A 42 -3.26 -15.27 -1.10
C GLN A 42 -2.21 -15.70 -2.15
N GLN A 43 -2.64 -15.91 -3.40
CA GLN A 43 -1.72 -16.20 -4.51
C GLN A 43 -0.78 -15.03 -4.80
N MET A 44 -1.23 -13.79 -4.66
CA MET A 44 -0.39 -12.60 -4.78
C MET A 44 0.65 -12.59 -3.66
N LEU A 45 0.25 -12.76 -2.40
CA LEU A 45 1.17 -12.80 -1.25
C LEU A 45 2.21 -13.90 -1.40
N PHE A 46 1.84 -15.09 -1.88
CA PHE A 46 2.79 -16.16 -2.16
C PHE A 46 3.81 -15.79 -3.26
N LYS A 47 3.37 -15.06 -4.31
CA LYS A 47 4.29 -14.56 -5.36
C LYS A 47 5.23 -13.50 -4.80
N MET A 48 4.71 -12.57 -4.00
CA MET A 48 5.50 -11.55 -3.30
C MET A 48 6.53 -12.20 -2.38
N GLU A 49 6.14 -13.18 -1.57
CA GLU A 49 7.05 -13.92 -0.69
C GLU A 49 8.20 -14.54 -1.49
N LYS A 50 7.90 -15.17 -2.64
CA LYS A 50 8.92 -15.75 -3.51
C LYS A 50 9.87 -14.70 -4.11
N GLU A 51 9.34 -13.55 -4.53
CA GLU A 51 10.11 -12.45 -5.10
C GLU A 51 10.99 -11.77 -4.03
N LEU A 52 10.41 -11.49 -2.87
CA LEU A 52 11.04 -10.79 -1.76
C LEU A 52 11.95 -11.69 -0.90
N ALA A 53 11.85 -13.02 -1.01
CA ALA A 53 12.71 -13.94 -0.28
C ALA A 53 14.20 -13.65 -0.47
N ASN A 54 14.62 -13.15 -1.63
CA ASN A 54 16.01 -12.75 -1.89
C ASN A 54 16.13 -11.23 -2.08
N ALA A 55 15.18 -10.44 -1.62
CA ALA A 55 15.27 -9.00 -1.71
C ALA A 55 16.10 -8.42 -0.56
N ALA A 56 16.69 -7.26 -0.82
CA ALA A 56 17.19 -6.31 0.18
C ALA A 56 16.21 -5.14 0.22
N GLY A 57 15.62 -4.89 1.40
CA GLY A 57 14.75 -3.73 1.60
C GLY A 57 15.54 -2.43 1.59
N VAL A 58 14.92 -1.36 1.09
CA VAL A 58 15.53 -0.04 1.02
C VAL A 58 14.54 1.02 1.49
N GLU A 59 15.06 1.98 2.25
CA GLU A 59 14.38 3.20 2.69
C GLU A 59 14.85 4.37 1.81
N PRO A 60 14.08 4.80 0.81
CA PRO A 60 14.44 5.98 0.03
C PRO A 60 14.29 7.23 0.89
N LYS A 61 15.40 7.90 1.16
CA LYS A 61 15.45 9.17 1.88
C LYS A 61 16.42 10.11 1.21
N THR A 62 16.09 11.39 1.23
CA THR A 62 16.98 12.44 0.73
C THR A 62 16.70 13.74 1.49
N SER A 63 17.44 14.79 1.21
CA SER A 63 17.25 16.09 1.86
C SER A 63 17.31 17.21 0.84
N GLN A 64 16.66 18.33 1.16
CA GLN A 64 16.81 19.54 0.36
C GLN A 64 18.25 20.07 0.47
N PRO A 65 18.86 20.55 -0.63
CA PRO A 65 20.16 21.21 -0.56
C PRO A 65 20.10 22.44 0.34
N SER A 66 21.15 22.68 1.12
CA SER A 66 21.17 23.79 2.08
C SER A 66 20.82 25.14 1.45
N GLY A 67 19.77 25.79 1.97
CA GLY A 67 19.28 27.08 1.49
C GLY A 67 18.25 27.00 0.36
N SER A 68 17.87 25.79 -0.07
CA SER A 68 16.61 25.55 -0.78
C SER A 68 15.47 25.59 0.23
N VAL A 69 14.40 26.31 -0.10
CA VAL A 69 13.15 26.30 0.67
C VAL A 69 12.04 26.02 -0.33
N LEU A 70 11.23 25.01 -0.05
CA LEU A 70 10.02 24.77 -0.80
C LEU A 70 8.93 25.71 -0.30
N ASP A 71 8.59 26.73 -1.09
CA ASP A 71 7.46 27.64 -0.80
C ASP A 71 6.13 26.88 -0.91
N ALA A 72 5.13 27.19 -0.07
CA ALA A 72 3.80 26.56 -0.07
C ALA A 72 3.07 26.59 -1.43
N THR A 73 3.45 27.49 -2.33
CA THR A 73 2.85 27.64 -3.67
C THR A 73 3.64 27.00 -4.80
N GLU A 74 4.84 26.49 -4.52
CA GLU A 74 5.69 25.84 -5.52
C GLU A 74 5.13 24.46 -5.88
N THR A 75 4.72 24.31 -7.15
CA THR A 75 4.16 23.07 -7.69
C THR A 75 4.94 22.52 -8.88
N ALA A 76 5.96 23.23 -9.38
CA ALA A 76 6.65 22.79 -10.59
C ALA A 76 7.74 21.77 -10.26
N GLN A 77 8.56 22.06 -9.25
CA GLN A 77 9.67 21.20 -8.88
C GLN A 77 10.11 21.36 -7.42
N LEU A 78 10.67 20.29 -6.86
CA LEU A 78 11.32 20.26 -5.56
C LEU A 78 12.75 19.77 -5.74
N GLU A 79 13.73 20.59 -5.36
CA GLU A 79 15.14 20.22 -5.41
C GLU A 79 15.49 19.28 -4.25
N SER A 80 16.22 18.21 -4.57
CA SER A 80 16.76 17.24 -3.63
C SER A 80 18.26 17.05 -3.86
N SER A 81 18.95 16.55 -2.84
CA SER A 81 20.35 16.19 -2.95
C SER A 81 20.56 15.04 -3.94
N ASP A 82 19.68 14.04 -3.88
CA ASP A 82 19.53 12.93 -4.82
C ASP A 82 18.08 12.41 -4.81
N ASN A 83 17.74 11.45 -5.66
CA ASN A 83 16.44 10.76 -5.63
C ASN A 83 16.60 9.24 -5.82
N VAL A 84 17.74 8.70 -5.40
CA VAL A 84 18.07 7.28 -5.51
C VAL A 84 17.06 6.46 -4.71
N GLY A 85 16.55 5.39 -5.30
CA GLY A 85 15.56 4.50 -4.69
C GLY A 85 14.13 5.02 -4.67
N PHE A 86 13.89 6.31 -4.91
CA PHE A 86 12.51 6.82 -5.01
C PHE A 86 11.84 6.24 -6.26
N PRO A 87 10.58 5.76 -6.14
CA PRO A 87 9.80 5.40 -7.30
C PRO A 87 9.71 6.55 -8.32
N PRO A 88 9.53 6.28 -9.61
CA PRO A 88 9.47 7.33 -10.64
C PRO A 88 8.31 8.32 -10.47
N ARG A 89 7.29 7.92 -9.71
CA ARG A 89 6.14 8.72 -9.30
C ARG A 89 5.68 8.23 -7.92
N GLY A 90 5.15 9.11 -7.10
CA GLY A 90 4.73 8.73 -5.76
C GLY A 90 4.36 9.92 -4.90
N MET A 91 4.45 9.72 -3.59
CA MET A 91 4.17 10.75 -2.58
C MET A 91 5.37 10.86 -1.65
N LEU A 92 5.76 12.10 -1.36
CA LEU A 92 6.77 12.46 -0.38
C LEU A 92 6.09 12.85 0.92
N LEU A 93 6.77 12.58 2.02
CA LEU A 93 6.41 13.03 3.36
C LEU A 93 7.51 13.98 3.85
N ILE A 94 7.12 15.19 4.24
CA ILE A 94 8.01 16.24 4.74
C ILE A 94 7.53 16.64 6.14
N ASP A 95 8.47 17.03 7.02
CA ASP A 95 8.19 17.39 8.42
C ASP A 95 7.39 16.30 9.16
N ARG A 96 7.79 15.04 8.94
CA ARG A 96 7.16 13.86 9.52
C ARG A 96 6.99 14.03 11.03
N GLY A 97 5.76 13.87 11.51
CA GLY A 97 5.47 13.95 12.94
C GLY A 97 5.59 15.36 13.51
N GLU A 98 5.38 16.40 12.71
CA GLU A 98 5.21 17.77 13.16
C GLU A 98 3.83 18.29 12.75
N ASP A 99 3.33 19.34 13.41
CA ASP A 99 2.08 20.01 13.00
C ASP A 99 2.14 20.58 11.56
N THR A 100 3.34 20.66 10.99
CA THR A 100 3.61 21.10 9.62
C THR A 100 3.77 19.94 8.64
N GLU A 101 3.47 18.69 9.02
CA GLU A 101 3.57 17.54 8.13
C GLU A 101 2.82 17.76 6.81
N GLU A 102 3.52 17.57 5.69
CA GLU A 102 2.94 17.70 4.35
C GLU A 102 3.20 16.45 3.51
N ARG A 103 2.14 15.99 2.85
CA ARG A 103 2.20 14.97 1.80
C ARG A 103 2.18 15.64 0.44
N ILE A 104 3.21 15.38 -0.36
CA ILE A 104 3.39 15.98 -1.69
C ILE A 104 3.45 14.87 -2.73
N SER A 105 2.49 14.82 -3.65
CA SER A 105 2.58 13.91 -4.78
C SER A 105 3.50 14.48 -5.86
N TYR A 106 4.27 13.62 -6.54
CA TYR A 106 5.09 13.98 -7.69
C TYR A 106 4.82 13.02 -8.84
N ALA A 107 4.74 13.56 -10.06
CA ALA A 107 4.40 12.76 -11.24
C ALA A 107 5.62 12.20 -11.97
N SER A 108 6.80 12.81 -11.78
CA SER A 108 8.04 12.34 -12.42
C SER A 108 9.30 12.73 -11.64
N LEU A 109 10.39 12.02 -11.94
CA LEU A 109 11.75 12.35 -11.48
C LEU A 109 12.55 12.95 -12.64
N SER A 110 13.35 13.98 -12.34
CA SER A 110 14.30 14.54 -13.32
C SER A 110 15.37 13.53 -13.72
N ALA A 111 15.84 13.64 -14.97
CA ALA A 111 16.93 12.82 -15.50
C ALA A 111 18.28 13.09 -14.84
N ASP A 112 18.45 14.26 -14.22
CA ASP A 112 19.65 14.62 -13.47
C ASP A 112 19.61 14.16 -12.00
N HIS A 113 18.53 13.51 -11.57
CA HIS A 113 18.34 12.91 -10.24
C HIS A 113 18.27 13.88 -9.06
N ARG A 114 18.00 15.16 -9.31
CA ARG A 114 18.00 16.22 -8.27
C ARG A 114 16.66 16.93 -8.10
N PHE A 115 15.66 16.56 -8.87
CA PHE A 115 14.34 17.17 -8.80
C PHE A 115 13.24 16.13 -8.84
N PHE A 116 12.26 16.33 -7.97
CA PHE A 116 10.90 15.82 -8.10
C PHE A 116 10.09 16.85 -8.87
N LEU A 117 9.34 16.41 -9.88
CA LEU A 117 8.68 17.28 -10.85
C LEU A 117 7.16 17.08 -10.80
N ASP A 118 6.44 18.12 -11.21
CA ASP A 118 4.97 18.16 -11.30
C ASP A 118 4.33 17.79 -9.96
N LEU A 119 4.52 18.68 -8.98
CA LEU A 119 4.11 18.47 -7.61
C LEU A 119 2.63 18.82 -7.41
N THR A 120 1.92 17.99 -6.64
CA THR A 120 0.64 18.37 -6.04
C THR A 120 0.82 18.46 -4.52
N ARG A 121 0.48 19.63 -3.97
CA ARG A 121 0.73 20.03 -2.58
C ARG A 121 -0.48 19.75 -1.70
N GLY A 122 -0.25 19.49 -0.41
CA GLY A 122 -1.32 19.28 0.58
C GLY A 122 -2.23 18.10 0.25
N GLU A 123 -1.66 16.99 -0.21
CA GLU A 123 -2.41 15.77 -0.51
C GLU A 123 -2.80 15.04 0.79
N SER A 124 -3.76 14.11 0.70
CA SER A 124 -4.16 13.25 1.83
C SER A 124 -4.48 14.04 3.11
N CYS A 125 -5.27 15.12 2.98
CA CYS A 125 -5.71 16.00 4.06
C CYS A 125 -4.62 16.80 4.79
N THR A 126 -3.40 16.84 4.26
CA THR A 126 -2.38 17.78 4.72
C THR A 126 -2.59 19.17 4.14
N GLN A 127 -1.88 20.19 4.65
CA GLN A 127 -1.95 21.55 4.15
C GLN A 127 -0.60 21.98 3.54
N PRO A 128 -0.59 22.69 2.41
CA PRO A 128 0.64 23.21 1.84
C PRO A 128 1.31 24.21 2.78
N VAL A 129 2.55 23.93 3.19
CA VAL A 129 3.35 24.84 4.02
C VAL A 129 4.76 25.01 3.46
N SER A 130 5.55 25.89 4.08
CA SER A 130 6.93 26.14 3.65
C SER A 130 7.86 25.20 4.39
N HIS A 131 8.75 24.49 3.67
CA HIS A 131 9.63 23.49 4.26
C HIS A 131 11.11 23.73 3.94
N ASP A 132 11.96 23.40 4.91
CA ASP A 132 13.42 23.24 4.78
C ASP A 132 13.83 22.03 5.63
N ALA A 133 13.51 20.83 5.11
CA ALA A 133 13.61 19.59 5.86
C ALA A 133 13.95 18.39 4.98
N ASP A 134 14.15 17.26 5.65
CA ASP A 134 14.37 15.96 5.02
C ASP A 134 13.11 15.49 4.28
N LEU A 135 13.35 14.81 3.16
CA LEU A 135 12.34 14.31 2.24
C LEU A 135 12.30 12.79 2.34
N TYR A 136 11.18 12.26 2.83
CA TYR A 136 10.97 10.83 2.98
C TYR A 136 10.00 10.34 1.91
N TRP A 137 10.16 9.10 1.46
CA TRP A 137 9.11 8.46 0.67
C TRP A 137 7.97 8.03 1.59
N ALA A 138 6.77 8.54 1.36
CA ALA A 138 5.62 8.29 2.23
C ALA A 138 5.19 6.82 2.24
N GLY A 139 5.51 6.06 1.18
CA GLY A 139 5.01 4.69 1.01
C GLY A 139 5.46 3.71 2.09
N LEU A 140 6.64 3.89 2.67
CA LEU A 140 7.17 2.92 3.62
C LEU A 140 6.66 3.21 5.05
N ALA A 141 6.10 2.18 5.72
CA ALA A 141 5.93 2.22 7.17
C ALA A 141 7.06 1.46 7.86
N GLU A 142 7.71 2.11 8.82
CA GLU A 142 8.83 1.53 9.58
C GLU A 142 8.63 1.72 11.10
N PRO A 143 8.99 0.71 11.93
CA PRO A 143 8.98 0.84 13.36
C PRO A 143 9.88 1.97 13.86
N ILE A 144 9.38 2.71 14.84
CA ILE A 144 10.16 3.68 15.62
C ILE A 144 10.70 2.95 16.85
N GLU A 145 11.96 3.17 17.21
CA GLU A 145 12.48 2.69 18.49
C GLU A 145 11.64 3.26 19.64
N VAL A 146 11.13 2.40 20.52
CA VAL A 146 10.31 2.80 21.68
C VAL A 146 11.14 3.72 22.59
N GLN A 147 10.85 5.02 22.57
CA GLN A 147 11.42 6.01 23.49
C GLN A 147 10.59 6.08 24.78
N GLU A 148 11.19 6.48 25.90
CA GLU A 148 10.46 6.60 27.20
C GLU A 148 9.35 7.67 27.17
N ASP A 149 9.45 8.65 26.27
CA ASP A 149 8.44 9.67 25.97
C ASP A 149 8.40 9.87 24.44
N PRO A 150 7.62 9.09 23.69
CA PRO A 150 7.48 9.31 22.25
C PRO A 150 6.87 10.70 22.00
N PRO A 151 7.40 11.52 21.07
CA PRO A 151 6.76 12.76 20.69
C PRO A 151 5.34 12.45 20.21
N VAL A 152 4.34 13.23 20.64
CA VAL A 152 2.89 12.99 20.47
C VAL A 152 2.45 12.86 19.00
N ALA A 153 3.34 13.19 18.05
CA ALA A 153 3.11 13.17 16.62
C ALA A 153 3.79 11.96 15.95
N GLU A 154 3.56 10.76 16.46
CA GLU A 154 3.91 9.52 15.75
C GLU A 154 2.88 9.24 14.65
N SER A 155 3.32 8.71 13.51
CA SER A 155 2.46 8.55 12.33
C SER A 155 1.49 7.36 12.39
N GLY A 156 1.66 6.42 13.34
CA GLY A 156 0.68 5.34 13.57
C GLY A 156 1.09 4.29 14.62
N ARG A 157 0.12 3.46 15.04
CA ARG A 157 0.28 2.37 16.04
C ARG A 157 -0.25 1.06 15.48
N ALA A 158 0.62 0.11 15.11
CA ALA A 158 0.20 -1.19 14.59
C ALA A 158 0.29 -2.30 15.66
N LEU A 159 -0.51 -3.35 15.49
CA LEU A 159 -0.35 -4.60 16.22
C LEU A 159 0.56 -5.57 15.44
N ALA A 160 1.65 -6.00 16.05
CA ALA A 160 2.57 -7.00 15.51
C ALA A 160 1.97 -8.41 15.53
N GLU A 161 2.58 -9.35 14.78
CA GLU A 161 2.15 -10.77 14.80
C GLU A 161 2.18 -11.39 16.22
N ASP A 162 3.13 -11.00 17.07
CA ASP A 162 3.24 -11.50 18.44
C ASP A 162 2.26 -10.83 19.42
N GLY A 163 1.41 -9.93 18.94
CA GLY A 163 0.45 -9.16 19.71
C GLY A 163 1.06 -8.00 20.50
N SER A 164 2.33 -7.66 20.26
CA SER A 164 2.93 -6.45 20.79
C SER A 164 2.54 -5.23 19.95
N GLU A 165 2.54 -4.07 20.61
CA GLU A 165 2.31 -2.79 19.94
C GLU A 165 3.61 -2.30 19.30
N ILE A 166 3.52 -1.91 18.03
CA ILE A 166 4.59 -1.28 17.28
C ILE A 166 4.17 0.14 16.95
N LEU A 167 4.95 1.09 17.42
CA LEU A 167 4.89 2.47 16.95
C LEU A 167 5.62 2.51 15.61
N PHE A 168 4.98 3.04 14.59
CA PHE A 168 5.59 3.15 13.27
C PHE A 168 5.39 4.55 12.71
N SER A 169 6.10 4.82 11.64
CA SER A 169 6.01 6.10 10.97
C SER A 169 5.95 5.91 9.46
N GLY A 170 5.33 6.85 8.74
CA GLY A 170 5.04 6.73 7.30
C GLY A 170 3.66 6.10 7.00
N ASP A 171 3.26 6.08 5.73
CA ASP A 171 1.88 5.75 5.32
C ASP A 171 1.68 4.26 4.98
N GLY A 172 2.77 3.50 4.84
CA GLY A 172 2.69 2.04 4.62
C GLY A 172 2.04 1.59 3.31
N PHE A 173 1.84 2.47 2.31
CA PHE A 173 1.25 2.10 1.02
C PHE A 173 2.23 1.50 0.00
N GLY A 174 3.51 1.41 0.31
CA GLY A 174 4.52 0.85 -0.57
C GLY A 174 5.79 0.35 0.12
N PHE A 175 6.57 -0.41 -0.63
CA PHE A 175 7.83 -0.98 -0.19
C PHE A 175 8.86 -0.99 -1.33
N THR A 176 10.04 -0.41 -1.12
CA THR A 176 11.13 -0.37 -2.10
C THR A 176 12.18 -1.41 -1.79
N TYR A 177 12.69 -2.10 -2.81
CA TYR A 177 13.66 -3.17 -2.66
C TYR A 177 14.49 -3.43 -3.91
N ARG A 178 15.58 -4.17 -3.71
CA ARG A 178 16.46 -4.65 -4.79
C ARG A 178 16.70 -6.14 -4.64
N VAL A 179 17.00 -6.81 -5.75
CA VAL A 179 17.22 -8.25 -5.81
C VAL A 179 18.60 -8.56 -6.40
N PRO A 180 19.19 -9.73 -6.12
CA PRO A 180 20.39 -10.19 -6.79
C PRO A 180 20.20 -10.24 -8.31
N VAL A 181 21.08 -9.58 -9.04
CA VAL A 181 21.07 -9.52 -10.50
C VAL A 181 22.37 -10.03 -11.09
N ASP A 182 22.29 -10.53 -12.31
CA ASP A 182 23.44 -10.89 -13.12
C ASP A 182 23.34 -10.19 -14.48
N PRO A 183 23.92 -8.98 -14.61
CA PRO A 183 23.88 -8.21 -15.85
C PRO A 183 24.58 -8.91 -17.03
N ALA A 184 25.53 -9.82 -16.75
CA ALA A 184 26.32 -10.49 -17.78
C ALA A 184 25.68 -11.81 -18.27
N GLY A 185 24.72 -12.36 -17.52
CA GLY A 185 24.06 -13.63 -17.82
C GLY A 185 24.98 -14.85 -17.64
N GLU A 186 26.04 -14.72 -16.85
CA GLU A 186 27.04 -15.76 -16.57
C GLU A 186 26.68 -16.66 -15.37
N ASN A 187 25.49 -16.45 -14.79
CA ASN A 187 25.05 -16.90 -13.46
C ASN A 187 25.98 -16.43 -12.33
N ASN A 188 26.53 -15.22 -12.43
CA ASN A 188 27.37 -14.63 -11.40
C ASN A 188 26.70 -13.43 -10.73
N PHE A 189 26.19 -13.67 -9.51
CA PHE A 189 25.50 -12.68 -8.68
C PHE A 189 26.42 -11.99 -7.67
N ILE A 190 27.72 -12.26 -7.71
CA ILE A 190 28.69 -11.77 -6.73
C ILE A 190 29.68 -10.83 -7.42
N ASP A 191 29.87 -9.65 -6.86
CA ASP A 191 31.01 -8.77 -7.16
C ASP A 191 31.97 -8.73 -5.98
N GLY A 192 33.15 -9.33 -6.16
CA GLY A 192 34.12 -9.48 -5.08
C GLY A 192 33.55 -10.31 -3.91
N ASN A 193 33.22 -9.65 -2.80
CA ASN A 193 32.66 -10.26 -1.59
C ASN A 193 31.20 -9.85 -1.32
N GLN A 194 30.56 -9.12 -2.24
CA GLN A 194 29.21 -8.61 -2.05
C GLN A 194 28.27 -9.11 -3.15
N LEU A 195 26.98 -9.21 -2.83
CA LEU A 195 25.95 -9.50 -3.81
C LEU A 195 25.76 -8.29 -4.73
N ARG A 196 25.59 -8.53 -6.03
CA ARG A 196 25.17 -7.53 -7.00
C ARG A 196 23.67 -7.34 -6.87
N LEU A 197 23.26 -6.27 -6.22
CA LEU A 197 21.85 -5.92 -6.08
C LEU A 197 21.39 -5.05 -7.26
N GLY A 198 20.12 -5.10 -7.59
CA GLY A 198 19.55 -4.40 -8.74
C GLY A 198 18.09 -4.75 -8.98
N ALA A 199 17.67 -4.60 -10.24
CA ALA A 199 16.39 -5.07 -10.73
C ALA A 199 16.51 -5.58 -12.16
N ASP A 200 15.57 -6.45 -12.55
CA ASP A 200 15.36 -6.80 -13.95
C ASP A 200 14.30 -5.85 -14.53
N VAL A 201 14.70 -4.99 -15.46
CA VAL A 201 13.83 -3.95 -16.01
C VAL A 201 13.47 -4.33 -17.45
N LEU A 202 12.17 -4.46 -17.73
CA LEU A 202 11.71 -4.87 -19.05
C LEU A 202 12.24 -3.93 -20.15
N GLY A 203 12.88 -4.52 -21.16
CA GLY A 203 13.46 -3.79 -22.29
C GLY A 203 14.92 -3.38 -22.11
N ILE A 204 15.43 -3.38 -20.86
CA ILE A 204 16.84 -3.14 -20.53
C ILE A 204 17.52 -4.46 -20.11
N GLY A 205 16.84 -5.26 -19.30
CA GLY A 205 17.36 -6.48 -18.68
C GLY A 205 17.84 -6.25 -17.23
N PRO A 206 18.55 -7.23 -16.65
CA PRO A 206 19.10 -7.13 -15.31
C PRO A 206 20.17 -6.04 -15.21
N THR A 207 20.00 -5.11 -14.29
CA THR A 207 20.92 -3.98 -14.10
C THR A 207 21.15 -3.63 -12.63
N GLU A 208 22.39 -3.28 -12.31
CA GLU A 208 22.84 -2.85 -10.97
C GLU A 208 22.43 -1.42 -10.61
N ASN A 209 21.80 -0.68 -11.52
CA ASN A 209 21.16 0.59 -11.18
C ASN A 209 19.63 0.45 -11.13
N GLY A 210 19.13 -0.78 -11.19
CA GLY A 210 17.71 -1.10 -11.20
C GLY A 210 17.11 -1.13 -9.80
N TRP A 211 15.86 -0.71 -9.73
CA TRP A 211 15.06 -0.63 -8.52
C TRP A 211 13.70 -1.27 -8.72
N ASN A 212 13.15 -1.85 -7.65
CA ASN A 212 11.78 -2.32 -7.60
C ASN A 212 11.03 -1.64 -6.45
N ALA A 213 9.73 -1.41 -6.65
CA ALA A 213 8.82 -1.00 -5.59
C ALA A 213 7.49 -1.73 -5.71
N LEU A 214 6.94 -2.19 -4.59
CA LEU A 214 5.52 -2.53 -4.47
C LEU A 214 4.80 -1.26 -4.02
N VAL A 215 3.74 -0.87 -4.73
CA VAL A 215 2.99 0.35 -4.41
C VAL A 215 1.50 0.08 -4.57
N PHE A 216 0.70 0.50 -3.61
CA PHE A 216 -0.74 0.58 -3.75
C PHE A 216 -1.11 1.72 -4.71
N VAL A 217 -1.85 1.39 -5.78
CA VAL A 217 -2.31 2.39 -6.74
C VAL A 217 -3.84 2.47 -6.66
N PRO A 218 -4.40 3.60 -6.18
CA PRO A 218 -5.84 3.82 -6.13
C PRO A 218 -6.42 3.87 -7.55
N LYS A 219 -7.64 3.37 -7.73
CA LYS A 219 -8.35 3.40 -9.02
C LYS A 219 -9.76 3.97 -8.89
N ASN A 220 -10.46 3.60 -7.83
CA ASN A 220 -11.81 4.06 -7.52
C ASN A 220 -11.85 4.50 -6.06
N THR A 221 -12.93 5.18 -5.68
CA THR A 221 -13.22 5.54 -4.30
C THR A 221 -14.47 4.83 -3.81
N TYR A 222 -14.50 4.58 -2.51
CA TYR A 222 -15.69 4.23 -1.75
C TYR A 222 -15.94 5.38 -0.77
N ASP A 223 -17.13 5.94 -0.79
CA ASP A 223 -17.51 7.01 0.13
C ASP A 223 -18.64 6.46 0.98
N GLU A 224 -18.40 6.34 2.28
CA GLU A 224 -19.36 5.78 3.22
C GLU A 224 -20.65 6.60 3.27
N SER A 225 -20.55 7.91 3.14
CA SER A 225 -21.69 8.84 3.20
C SER A 225 -22.64 8.66 2.03
N GLU A 226 -22.14 8.20 0.88
CA GLU A 226 -22.96 7.86 -0.29
C GLU A 226 -23.70 6.53 -0.12
N THR A 227 -23.16 5.63 0.71
CA THR A 227 -23.65 4.26 0.88
C THR A 227 -24.42 4.02 2.18
N ASP A 228 -24.32 4.90 3.17
CA ASP A 228 -24.88 4.73 4.53
C ASP A 228 -24.35 3.45 5.21
N ASP A 229 -23.08 3.13 4.93
CA ASP A 229 -22.34 1.98 5.45
C ASP A 229 -21.18 2.49 6.32
N ASP A 230 -20.88 1.78 7.40
CA ASP A 230 -19.80 2.04 8.35
C ASP A 230 -18.84 0.83 8.30
N LEU A 231 -17.78 0.93 7.48
CA LEU A 231 -16.87 -0.17 7.15
C LEU A 231 -15.90 -0.46 8.30
N ASN A 232 -15.31 0.59 8.89
CA ASN A 232 -14.34 0.51 10.00
C ASN A 232 -15.03 0.39 11.37
N ARG A 233 -16.33 0.66 11.48
CA ARG A 233 -17.14 0.57 12.71
C ARG A 233 -16.78 1.59 13.77
N ASP A 234 -16.32 2.76 13.36
CA ASP A 234 -15.95 3.83 14.28
C ASP A 234 -17.17 4.63 14.80
N GLY A 235 -18.33 4.45 14.16
CA GLY A 235 -19.61 5.00 14.56
C GLY A 235 -20.03 6.25 13.79
N ASP A 236 -19.32 6.63 12.72
CA ASP A 236 -19.82 7.54 11.70
C ASP A 236 -19.81 6.92 10.29
N THR A 237 -19.96 7.75 9.26
CA THR A 237 -20.03 7.34 7.84
C THR A 237 -19.36 8.40 6.97
N ASP A 238 -18.47 9.22 7.53
CA ASP A 238 -17.87 10.35 6.83
C ASP A 238 -16.55 9.95 6.13
N ASP A 239 -16.17 8.67 6.23
CA ASP A 239 -14.91 8.15 5.71
C ASP A 239 -14.94 7.87 4.21
N VAL A 240 -13.78 8.10 3.60
CA VAL A 240 -13.54 7.85 2.18
C VAL A 240 -12.40 6.87 2.06
N TYR A 241 -12.61 5.78 1.32
CA TYR A 241 -11.61 4.76 1.06
C TYR A 241 -11.20 4.77 -0.40
N ASP A 242 -9.91 4.62 -0.63
CA ASP A 242 -9.35 4.30 -1.92
C ASP A 242 -9.45 2.80 -2.18
N ILE A 243 -10.01 2.44 -3.34
CA ILE A 243 -10.06 1.07 -3.85
C ILE A 243 -9.04 0.95 -4.98
N GLY A 244 -8.06 0.07 -4.80
CA GLY A 244 -6.91 -0.01 -5.68
C GLY A 244 -6.34 -1.41 -5.85
N GLN A 245 -5.12 -1.43 -6.40
CA GLN A 245 -4.37 -2.65 -6.68
C GLN A 245 -2.91 -2.45 -6.26
N ILE A 246 -2.31 -3.46 -5.66
CA ILE A 246 -0.86 -3.48 -5.48
C ILE A 246 -0.18 -3.73 -6.82
N ARG A 247 0.75 -2.84 -7.16
CA ARG A 247 1.51 -2.89 -8.40
C ARG A 247 3.00 -2.96 -8.09
N ARG A 248 3.70 -3.76 -8.87
CA ARG A 248 5.16 -3.75 -8.92
C ARG A 248 5.59 -2.74 -9.97
N LEU A 249 6.44 -1.81 -9.56
CA LEU A 249 7.18 -0.90 -10.42
C LEU A 249 8.62 -1.38 -10.49
N SER A 250 9.17 -1.46 -11.70
CA SER A 250 10.58 -1.76 -11.93
C SER A 250 11.16 -0.72 -12.88
N TRP A 251 12.24 -0.06 -12.49
CA TRP A 251 12.88 1.01 -13.28
C TRP A 251 14.39 0.99 -13.12
N ALA A 252 15.09 1.55 -14.11
CA ALA A 252 16.52 1.82 -14.00
C ALA A 252 16.71 3.26 -13.52
N HIS A 253 17.62 3.47 -12.57
CA HIS A 253 17.86 4.79 -11.99
C HIS A 253 18.24 5.83 -13.06
N ASP A 254 19.05 5.45 -14.07
CA ASP A 254 19.46 6.32 -15.18
C ASP A 254 18.38 6.53 -16.26
N GLN A 255 17.28 5.79 -16.21
CA GLN A 255 16.16 5.87 -17.15
C GLN A 255 14.82 5.82 -16.40
N PRO A 256 14.54 6.78 -15.50
CA PRO A 256 13.36 6.72 -14.62
C PRO A 256 12.04 6.83 -15.40
N ALA A 257 12.06 7.32 -16.65
CA ALA A 257 10.89 7.36 -17.52
C ALA A 257 10.50 6.00 -18.11
N GLN A 258 11.41 5.01 -18.11
CA GLN A 258 11.12 3.64 -18.53
C GLN A 258 10.78 2.80 -17.31
N VAL A 259 9.48 2.71 -17.04
CA VAL A 259 8.95 1.97 -15.89
C VAL A 259 8.16 0.78 -16.39
N GLU A 260 8.54 -0.41 -15.94
CA GLU A 260 7.68 -1.57 -16.01
C GLU A 260 6.69 -1.51 -14.85
N GLU A 261 5.39 -1.61 -15.15
CA GLU A 261 4.33 -1.63 -14.16
C GLU A 261 3.48 -2.89 -14.33
N ILE A 262 3.46 -3.74 -13.29
CA ILE A 262 2.72 -5.01 -13.28
C ILE A 262 1.76 -5.04 -12.10
N GLY A 263 0.49 -5.37 -12.35
CA GLY A 263 -0.48 -5.63 -11.28
C GLY A 263 -0.25 -7.00 -10.63
N MET A 264 -0.10 -7.02 -9.31
CA MET A 264 0.32 -8.22 -8.59
C MET A 264 -0.84 -9.12 -8.13
N GLY A 265 -2.03 -8.54 -7.95
CA GLY A 265 -3.19 -9.28 -7.44
C GLY A 265 -4.52 -8.57 -7.71
N PRO A 266 -5.50 -8.69 -6.79
CA PRO A 266 -6.85 -8.20 -7.05
C PRO A 266 -6.88 -6.66 -7.01
N SER A 267 -7.90 -6.07 -7.64
CA SER A 267 -8.02 -4.61 -7.81
C SER A 267 -9.03 -3.96 -6.88
N ASN A 268 -9.30 -4.60 -5.75
CA ASN A 268 -10.26 -4.19 -4.74
C ASN A 268 -9.62 -4.16 -3.35
N VAL A 269 -8.32 -3.87 -3.29
CA VAL A 269 -7.64 -3.58 -2.03
C VAL A 269 -8.14 -2.22 -1.53
N LEU A 270 -8.54 -2.16 -0.26
CA LEU A 270 -8.99 -0.96 0.43
C LEU A 270 -7.82 -0.30 1.15
N GLN A 271 -7.88 1.03 1.19
CA GLN A 271 -7.06 1.86 2.03
C GLN A 271 -7.86 3.11 2.38
N GLU A 272 -7.92 3.50 3.64
CA GLU A 272 -8.60 4.74 4.04
C GLU A 272 -7.82 5.96 3.51
N ARG A 273 -8.55 6.93 2.98
CA ARG A 273 -7.98 8.19 2.48
C ARG A 273 -7.81 9.13 3.65
N CYS A 274 -6.67 9.82 3.70
CA CYS A 274 -6.30 10.74 4.77
C CYS A 274 -5.94 10.12 6.13
N ASN A 275 -6.18 8.82 6.30
CA ASN A 275 -5.73 8.06 7.46
C ASN A 275 -5.06 6.79 6.95
N TRP A 276 -3.83 6.93 6.44
CA TRP A 276 -3.17 5.82 5.77
C TRP A 276 -2.82 4.73 6.76
N GLY A 277 -3.54 3.61 6.64
CA GLY A 277 -3.45 2.51 7.58
C GLY A 277 -4.31 2.77 8.79
N GLY A 278 -5.43 3.48 8.70
CA GLY A 278 -6.42 3.52 9.79
C GLY A 278 -6.90 2.13 10.20
N ASP A 279 -7.51 2.05 11.37
CA ASP A 279 -8.09 0.82 11.94
C ASP A 279 -9.25 0.31 11.09
N LEU A 280 -9.00 -0.70 10.24
CA LEU A 280 -9.96 -1.30 9.33
C LEU A 280 -10.59 -2.58 9.91
N ASP A 281 -10.02 -3.17 10.96
CA ASP A 281 -10.54 -4.39 11.58
C ASP A 281 -11.21 -4.18 12.97
N GLY A 282 -11.12 -2.98 13.51
CA GLY A 282 -11.74 -2.51 14.75
C GLY A 282 -10.95 -2.89 16.01
N ASP A 283 -9.65 -3.21 15.89
CA ASP A 283 -8.80 -3.59 17.01
C ASP A 283 -8.15 -2.40 17.75
N LYS A 284 -8.37 -1.17 17.24
CA LYS A 284 -7.85 0.12 17.70
C LYS A 284 -6.38 0.37 17.36
N PHE A 285 -5.84 -0.41 16.44
CA PHE A 285 -4.52 -0.22 15.87
C PHE A 285 -4.63 0.06 14.37
N ASP A 286 -3.65 0.78 13.89
CA ASP A 286 -3.48 1.11 12.50
C ASP A 286 -3.04 -0.14 11.70
N ASP A 287 -3.54 -0.22 10.48
CA ASP A 287 -3.42 -1.27 9.48
C ASP A 287 -2.61 -0.83 8.23
N PRO A 288 -1.31 -0.48 8.34
CA PRO A 288 -0.51 -0.17 7.16
C PRO A 288 -0.41 -1.38 6.23
N ILE A 289 -0.48 -1.17 4.91
CA ILE A 289 -0.40 -2.27 3.94
C ILE A 289 0.96 -2.97 4.00
N PHE A 290 2.02 -2.20 4.13
CA PHE A 290 3.40 -2.66 4.24
C PHE A 290 4.05 -2.07 5.48
N LEU A 291 4.37 -2.91 6.46
CA LEU A 291 5.14 -2.55 7.65
C LEU A 291 6.47 -3.29 7.62
N TRP A 292 7.58 -2.56 7.46
CA TRP A 292 8.90 -3.14 7.34
C TRP A 292 9.76 -2.84 8.56
N ASN A 293 10.19 -3.89 9.26
CA ASN A 293 11.16 -3.80 10.33
C ASN A 293 12.57 -4.09 9.79
N ARG A 294 13.38 -3.04 9.72
CA ARG A 294 14.76 -3.09 9.25
C ARG A 294 15.66 -3.96 10.12
N ASP A 295 15.46 -3.97 11.44
CA ASP A 295 16.34 -4.67 12.38
C ASP A 295 16.12 -6.18 12.35
N THR A 296 14.88 -6.61 12.12
CA THR A 296 14.51 -8.02 12.02
C THR A 296 14.46 -8.53 10.58
N ASN A 297 14.56 -7.64 9.59
CA ASN A 297 14.34 -7.91 8.17
C ASN A 297 12.98 -8.54 7.86
N LEU A 298 11.96 -8.24 8.67
CA LEU A 298 10.60 -8.71 8.47
C LEU A 298 9.78 -7.64 7.77
N LEU A 299 9.08 -8.02 6.72
CA LEU A 299 8.04 -7.23 6.07
C LEU A 299 6.69 -7.88 6.36
N GLU A 300 5.85 -7.18 7.10
CA GLU A 300 4.45 -7.53 7.29
C GLU A 300 3.62 -6.90 6.17
N VAL A 301 2.73 -7.69 5.57
CA VAL A 301 1.81 -7.26 4.52
C VAL A 301 0.39 -7.54 4.95
N ARG A 302 -0.43 -6.50 5.08
CA ARG A 302 -1.85 -6.58 5.49
C ARG A 302 -2.73 -6.00 4.39
N LEU A 303 -3.72 -6.76 3.94
CA LEU A 303 -4.58 -6.36 2.82
C LEU A 303 -6.04 -6.49 3.21
N PHE A 304 -6.78 -5.40 3.07
CA PHE A 304 -8.22 -5.38 3.23
C PHE A 304 -8.87 -5.41 1.85
N LEU A 305 -9.80 -6.33 1.64
CA LEU A 305 -10.41 -6.59 0.34
C LEU A 305 -11.90 -6.26 0.41
N LEU A 306 -12.34 -5.33 -0.44
CA LEU A 306 -13.76 -5.01 -0.58
C LEU A 306 -14.45 -5.98 -1.53
N GLY A 307 -15.28 -6.87 -1.00
CA GLY A 307 -16.30 -7.57 -1.80
C GLY A 307 -17.66 -6.89 -1.67
N ARG A 308 -18.55 -7.19 -2.62
CA ARG A 308 -19.98 -6.86 -2.49
C ARG A 308 -20.79 -8.13 -2.34
N SER A 309 -21.76 -8.09 -1.44
CA SER A 309 -22.80 -9.11 -1.38
C SER A 309 -23.89 -8.82 -2.42
N ASN A 310 -24.80 -9.78 -2.64
CA ASN A 310 -25.91 -9.61 -3.58
C ASN A 310 -27.01 -8.65 -3.07
N GLU A 311 -26.90 -8.16 -1.84
CA GLU A 311 -27.81 -7.16 -1.25
C GLU A 311 -27.16 -5.76 -1.20
N ASP A 312 -26.13 -5.54 -2.02
CA ASP A 312 -25.28 -4.34 -2.04
C ASP A 312 -24.50 -4.06 -0.74
N MET A 313 -24.71 -4.84 0.32
CA MET A 313 -23.90 -4.72 1.54
C MET A 313 -22.42 -5.04 1.26
N PRO A 314 -21.49 -4.15 1.62
CA PRO A 314 -20.06 -4.38 1.50
C PRO A 314 -19.62 -5.50 2.46
N ILE A 315 -18.66 -6.31 2.02
CA ILE A 315 -18.00 -7.30 2.86
C ILE A 315 -16.50 -7.03 2.77
N VAL A 316 -15.89 -6.68 3.91
CA VAL A 316 -14.44 -6.56 4.03
C VAL A 316 -13.84 -7.88 4.50
N ARG A 317 -12.71 -8.27 3.90
CA ARG A 317 -11.88 -9.40 4.31
C ARG A 317 -10.43 -8.97 4.43
N SER A 318 -9.79 -9.32 5.54
CA SER A 318 -8.36 -9.16 5.72
C SER A 318 -7.60 -10.41 5.27
N VAL A 319 -6.46 -10.20 4.62
CA VAL A 319 -5.47 -11.25 4.31
C VAL A 319 -4.10 -10.70 4.69
N GLN A 320 -3.34 -11.47 5.45
CA GLN A 320 -2.05 -11.03 5.99
C GLN A 320 -0.95 -12.07 5.76
N SER A 321 0.29 -11.61 5.65
CA SER A 321 1.48 -12.45 5.55
C SER A 321 2.70 -11.72 6.08
N VAL A 322 3.63 -12.47 6.68
CA VAL A 322 4.93 -11.97 7.13
C VAL A 322 6.03 -12.59 6.27
N MET A 323 6.91 -11.75 5.74
CA MET A 323 7.96 -12.13 4.80
C MET A 323 9.33 -11.79 5.39
N PHE A 324 10.25 -12.74 5.39
CA PHE A 324 11.63 -12.52 5.82
C PHE A 324 12.55 -12.22 4.62
N LEU A 325 13.15 -11.03 4.61
CA LEU A 325 14.11 -10.59 3.59
C LEU A 325 15.50 -11.15 3.93
N ARG A 326 16.02 -12.05 3.09
CA ARG A 326 17.27 -12.76 3.39
C ARG A 326 18.53 -11.92 3.28
N ASN A 327 18.49 -10.85 2.49
CA ASN A 327 19.64 -9.98 2.30
C ASN A 327 19.58 -8.80 3.26
N GLU A 328 20.75 -8.32 3.66
CA GLU A 328 20.86 -7.14 4.52
C GLU A 328 20.21 -5.93 3.85
N PRO A 329 19.55 -5.04 4.61
CA PRO A 329 18.99 -3.80 4.09
C PRO A 329 20.07 -2.94 3.44
N GLU A 330 19.74 -2.30 2.33
CA GLU A 330 20.65 -1.30 1.74
C GLU A 330 20.58 0.00 2.55
N LEU A 331 21.73 0.63 2.77
CA LEU A 331 21.90 1.87 3.52
C LEU A 331 21.97 3.07 2.58
#